data_AF-A0A5E3XFR5-F1
#
_entry.id   AF-A0A5E3XFR5-F1
#
_cell.length_a   1.000
_cell.length_b   1.000
_cell.length_c   1.000
_cell.angle_alpha   90.00
_cell.angle_beta   90.00
_cell.angle_gamma   90.00
#
_symmetry.space_group_name_H-M   'P 1'
#
loop_
_entity.id
_entity.type
_entity.pdbx_description
1 polymer ?
#
loop_
_entity_poly.entity_id
_entity_poly.type
_entity_poly.pdbx_seq_one_letter_code
_entity_poly.pdbx_strand_id
1 'polypeptide(L)'
;MSSDSLVLDYYRDRDAKAGIHNAINSFLALGGDHHDLGRYESEEVLMQETVVIKDDRGVGYLARKDMDGVEAMISMTAVLAECNLPPYRDAKSLFQSRRGKKDIPVNRVSLAWYGHPSYDKARVGLENIRTQFSLKYDTLDKINDNVVAGEPALTSENRVVSKVDQVANGIRDADFPKAIDPNNVIRTVLLSSPLYRYVEDNAITYSKLNLAENVEDSVAQRCSPEEFKVGMVVCVQATPCVVPTVKHGYKVMLKLRNILCVSDEIYKKYVFAVRVKDVNSTPKPGGGLKRAATEPEWIPKKKRTFTMGDVRMRDERALSEEADERERGQDNELSTKGGEAGNIVDKFRQLTTGRGDGSASSGGGNKE
;
A
#
# COMPACT_ATOMS: atom_id res chain seq x y z
N MET A 1 -15.59 -27.43 -6.75
CA MET A 1 -14.51 -26.67 -6.08
C MET A 1 -13.47 -27.59 -5.42
N SER A 2 -13.34 -28.87 -5.82
CA SER A 2 -12.34 -29.81 -5.26
C SER A 2 -11.02 -29.84 -6.02
N SER A 3 -10.90 -29.14 -7.15
CA SER A 3 -9.74 -29.22 -8.05
C SER A 3 -8.56 -28.32 -7.65
N ASP A 4 -8.80 -27.22 -6.94
CA ASP A 4 -7.70 -26.30 -6.57
C ASP A 4 -6.86 -26.82 -5.40
N SER A 5 -7.41 -27.74 -4.58
CA SER A 5 -6.67 -28.41 -3.50
C SER A 5 -5.56 -29.33 -4.04
N LEU A 6 -5.85 -30.09 -5.11
CA LEU A 6 -4.90 -31.06 -5.68
C LEU A 6 -3.67 -30.40 -6.29
N VAL A 7 -3.82 -29.17 -6.79
CA VAL A 7 -2.75 -28.41 -7.44
C VAL A 7 -1.71 -27.93 -6.42
N LEU A 8 -2.14 -27.60 -5.21
CA LEU A 8 -1.26 -27.07 -4.16
C LEU A 8 -0.62 -28.19 -3.32
N ASP A 9 -1.15 -29.42 -3.37
CA ASP A 9 -0.49 -30.60 -2.82
C ASP A 9 0.88 -30.86 -3.47
N TYR A 10 1.05 -30.50 -4.75
CA TYR A 10 2.35 -30.60 -5.45
C TYR A 10 3.42 -29.67 -4.86
N TYR A 11 3.04 -28.63 -4.12
CA TYR A 11 4.03 -27.72 -3.51
C TYR A 11 4.60 -28.26 -2.20
N ARG A 12 4.13 -29.43 -1.77
CA ARG A 12 4.80 -30.24 -0.73
C ARG A 12 5.90 -31.13 -1.31
N ASP A 13 5.98 -31.26 -2.64
CA ASP A 13 7.11 -31.92 -3.29
C ASP A 13 8.42 -31.20 -2.96
N ARG A 14 9.47 -31.97 -2.73
CA ARG A 14 10.77 -31.44 -2.30
C ARG A 14 11.36 -30.49 -3.33
N ASP A 15 11.23 -30.81 -4.62
CA ASP A 15 11.81 -30.01 -5.70
C ASP A 15 11.00 -28.73 -5.93
N ALA A 16 9.67 -28.82 -5.86
CA ALA A 16 8.79 -27.65 -5.93
C ALA A 16 9.10 -26.68 -4.79
N LYS A 17 9.20 -27.18 -3.55
CA LYS A 17 9.53 -26.37 -2.37
C LYS A 17 10.92 -25.74 -2.47
N ALA A 18 11.93 -26.50 -2.92
CA ALA A 18 13.27 -25.97 -3.13
C ALA A 18 13.27 -24.84 -4.18
N GLY A 19 12.53 -25.00 -5.27
CA GLY A 19 12.37 -23.97 -6.29
C GLY A 19 11.66 -22.71 -5.79
N ILE A 20 10.60 -22.86 -4.99
CA ILE A 20 9.92 -21.74 -4.31
C ILE A 20 10.90 -20.99 -3.40
N HIS A 21 11.62 -21.72 -2.55
CA HIS A 21 12.58 -21.13 -1.60
C HIS A 21 13.69 -20.40 -2.34
N ASN A 22 14.22 -20.99 -3.42
CA ASN A 22 15.24 -20.35 -4.24
C ASN A 22 14.73 -19.05 -4.89
N ALA A 23 13.52 -19.05 -5.45
CA ALA A 23 12.93 -17.86 -6.06
C ALA A 23 12.72 -16.73 -5.04
N ILE A 24 12.24 -17.04 -3.84
CA ILE A 24 12.08 -16.06 -2.76
C ILE A 24 13.44 -15.49 -2.34
N ASN A 25 14.41 -16.37 -2.02
CA ASN A 25 15.72 -15.94 -1.55
C ASN A 25 16.49 -15.13 -2.60
N SER A 26 16.41 -15.56 -3.86
CA SER A 26 17.02 -14.84 -4.97
C SER A 26 16.45 -13.43 -5.06
N PHE A 27 15.12 -13.27 -5.03
CA PHE A 27 14.48 -11.95 -5.08
C PHE A 27 14.82 -11.07 -3.87
N LEU A 28 14.83 -11.63 -2.66
CA LEU A 28 15.23 -10.89 -1.46
C LEU A 28 16.69 -10.40 -1.58
N ALA A 29 17.59 -11.23 -2.09
CA ALA A 29 18.99 -10.85 -2.34
C ALA A 29 19.15 -9.76 -3.41
N LEU A 30 18.16 -9.56 -4.30
CA LEU A 30 18.14 -8.46 -5.27
C LEU A 30 17.68 -7.12 -4.66
N GLY A 31 17.44 -7.06 -3.34
CA GLY A 31 16.92 -5.86 -2.66
C GLY A 31 15.40 -5.86 -2.48
N GLY A 32 14.73 -7.00 -2.73
CA GLY A 32 13.32 -7.18 -2.42
C GLY A 32 12.99 -7.14 -0.93
N ASP A 33 14.01 -7.16 -0.07
CA ASP A 33 13.93 -7.12 1.39
C ASP A 33 13.80 -5.70 1.98
N HIS A 34 13.95 -4.64 1.17
CA HIS A 34 14.04 -3.26 1.64
C HIS A 34 12.83 -2.82 2.51
N HIS A 35 11.65 -3.29 2.16
CA HIS A 35 10.40 -3.04 2.89
C HIS A 35 9.78 -4.33 3.44
N ASP A 36 10.54 -5.43 3.54
CA ASP A 36 9.96 -6.72 3.89
C ASP A 36 9.35 -6.68 5.28
N LEU A 37 8.12 -7.20 5.40
CA LEU A 37 7.39 -7.27 6.66
C LEU A 37 8.18 -7.97 7.76
N GLY A 38 9.02 -8.95 7.41
CA GLY A 38 9.90 -9.64 8.34
C GLY A 38 10.97 -8.75 8.98
N ARG A 39 11.32 -7.60 8.38
CA ARG A 39 12.20 -6.59 8.99
C ARG A 39 11.65 -6.08 10.32
N TYR A 40 10.31 -5.97 10.42
CA TYR A 40 9.62 -5.51 11.61
C TYR A 40 9.43 -6.60 12.67
N GLU A 41 10.07 -7.76 12.52
CA GLU A 41 10.30 -8.69 13.64
C GLU A 41 11.04 -7.97 14.78
N SER A 42 11.92 -7.01 14.46
CA SER A 42 12.48 -6.07 15.43
C SER A 42 11.52 -4.91 15.68
N GLU A 43 10.95 -4.85 16.88
CA GLU A 43 10.07 -3.75 17.30
C GLU A 43 10.82 -2.40 17.32
N GLU A 44 12.11 -2.39 17.65
CA GLU A 44 12.93 -1.18 17.65
C GLU A 44 13.00 -0.53 16.26
N VAL A 45 13.21 -1.34 15.21
CA VAL A 45 13.24 -0.87 13.83
C VAL A 45 11.88 -0.30 13.43
N LEU A 46 10.79 -1.01 13.75
CA LEU A 46 9.43 -0.55 13.48
C LEU A 46 9.15 0.81 14.15
N MET A 47 9.53 0.95 15.43
CA MET A 47 9.35 2.17 16.21
C MET A 47 10.21 3.32 15.71
N GLN A 48 11.39 3.06 15.16
CA GLN A 48 12.25 4.11 14.59
C GLN A 48 11.71 4.63 13.25
N GLU A 49 11.17 3.76 12.42
CA GLU A 49 10.78 4.09 11.04
C GLU A 49 9.33 4.54 10.90
N THR A 50 8.44 4.14 11.82
CA THR A 50 6.98 4.28 11.61
C THR A 50 6.22 4.87 12.78
N VAL A 51 5.04 5.41 12.49
CA VAL A 51 4.09 5.95 13.46
C VAL A 51 2.65 5.62 13.03
N VAL A 52 1.77 5.41 14.00
CA VAL A 52 0.34 5.21 13.73
C VAL A 52 -0.37 6.56 13.65
N ILE A 53 -0.99 6.85 12.51
CA ILE A 53 -1.84 8.01 12.29
C ILE A 53 -3.30 7.56 12.31
N LYS A 54 -4.15 8.30 13.04
CA LYS A 54 -5.60 8.10 13.12
C LYS A 54 -6.29 9.23 12.38
N ASP A 55 -7.28 8.88 11.56
CA ASP A 55 -8.16 9.83 10.89
C ASP A 55 -9.40 10.15 11.74
N ASP A 56 -10.10 11.21 11.36
CA ASP A 56 -11.31 11.69 12.05
C ASP A 56 -12.47 10.67 12.04
N ARG A 57 -12.39 9.65 11.20
CA ARG A 57 -13.41 8.59 11.06
C ARG A 57 -13.09 7.37 11.93
N GLY A 58 -12.03 7.44 12.73
CA GLY A 58 -11.57 6.34 13.57
C GLY A 58 -10.87 5.23 12.80
N VAL A 59 -10.51 5.46 11.53
CA VAL A 59 -9.63 4.57 10.75
C VAL A 59 -8.19 5.02 11.00
N GLY A 60 -7.23 4.11 10.88
CA GLY A 60 -5.82 4.45 11.01
C GLY A 60 -4.95 3.75 10.02
N TYR A 61 -3.75 4.28 9.83
CA TYR A 61 -2.74 3.67 8.98
C TYR A 61 -1.36 3.81 9.63
N LEU A 62 -0.47 2.91 9.25
CA LEU A 62 0.94 3.02 9.58
C LEU A 62 1.57 4.01 8.60
N ALA A 63 2.20 5.05 9.12
CA ALA A 63 2.86 6.10 8.35
C ALA A 63 4.37 6.07 8.59
N ARG A 64 5.13 6.56 7.62
CA ARG A 64 6.57 6.77 7.76
C ARG A 64 6.85 7.97 8.67
N LYS A 65 7.85 7.85 9.55
CA LYS A 65 8.28 8.96 10.43
C LYS A 65 9.10 10.01 9.69
N ASP A 66 9.85 9.60 8.69
CA ASP A 66 10.71 10.47 7.90
C ASP A 66 9.97 11.23 6.79
N MET A 67 8.70 10.91 6.56
CA MET A 67 7.86 11.52 5.53
C MET A 67 6.45 11.79 6.08
N ASP A 68 6.15 13.05 6.30
CA ASP A 68 4.86 13.45 6.86
C ASP A 68 3.68 13.05 5.95
N GLY A 69 2.66 12.42 6.54
CA GLY A 69 1.47 11.96 5.84
C GLY A 69 1.65 10.83 4.83
N VAL A 70 2.83 10.21 4.72
CA VAL A 70 3.09 9.12 3.77
C VAL A 70 2.87 7.77 4.44
N GLU A 71 1.99 6.95 3.85
CA GLU A 71 1.75 5.56 4.28
C GLU A 71 3.04 4.72 4.24
N ALA A 72 3.29 3.96 5.31
CA ALA A 72 4.34 2.96 5.34
C ALA A 72 3.93 1.77 4.48
N MET A 73 4.69 1.55 3.41
CA MET A 73 4.53 0.38 2.55
C MET A 73 5.39 -0.77 3.07
N ILE A 74 4.77 -1.94 3.22
CA ILE A 74 5.45 -3.19 3.55
C ILE A 74 5.38 -4.14 2.37
N SER A 75 6.43 -4.93 2.14
CA SER A 75 6.47 -6.00 1.14
C SER A 75 6.36 -7.39 1.79
N MET A 76 5.79 -8.33 1.04
CA MET A 76 5.73 -9.74 1.40
C MET A 76 5.95 -10.56 0.15
N THR A 77 6.99 -11.41 0.17
CA THR A 77 7.31 -12.29 -0.96
C THR A 77 6.98 -13.74 -0.64
N ALA A 78 6.03 -14.32 -1.38
CA ALA A 78 5.57 -15.70 -1.19
C ALA A 78 4.85 -16.25 -2.43
N VAL A 79 4.28 -17.45 -2.31
CA VAL A 79 3.44 -18.06 -3.35
C VAL A 79 2.02 -17.53 -3.25
N LEU A 80 1.44 -17.13 -4.39
CA LEU A 80 0.05 -16.71 -4.49
C LEU A 80 -0.88 -17.92 -4.32
N ALA A 81 -1.51 -18.08 -3.14
CA ALA A 81 -2.35 -19.23 -2.80
C ALA A 81 -3.82 -19.03 -3.16
N GLU A 82 -4.33 -17.80 -3.04
CA GLU A 82 -5.68 -17.41 -3.45
C GLU A 82 -5.58 -16.04 -4.12
N CYS A 83 -6.33 -15.82 -5.21
CA CYS A 83 -6.45 -14.50 -5.82
C CYS A 83 -7.85 -14.24 -6.33
N ASN A 84 -8.37 -13.06 -6.00
CA ASN A 84 -9.53 -12.46 -6.65
C ASN A 84 -9.10 -11.08 -7.16
N LEU A 85 -8.72 -11.03 -8.42
CA LEU A 85 -8.18 -9.86 -9.10
C LEU A 85 -8.95 -9.67 -10.43
N PRO A 86 -9.01 -8.44 -10.97
CA PRO A 86 -9.53 -8.16 -12.30
C PRO A 86 -8.76 -8.93 -13.39
N PRO A 87 -9.30 -9.06 -14.62
CA PRO A 87 -10.62 -8.59 -15.04
C PRO A 87 -11.76 -9.49 -14.55
N TYR A 88 -12.85 -8.87 -14.10
CA TYR A 88 -14.06 -9.59 -13.71
C TYR A 88 -14.88 -9.96 -14.96
N ARG A 89 -15.37 -11.20 -14.99
CA ARG A 89 -16.13 -11.72 -16.14
C ARG A 89 -17.59 -11.26 -16.10
N ASP A 90 -18.15 -11.20 -14.90
CA ASP A 90 -19.53 -10.85 -14.63
C ASP A 90 -19.69 -10.30 -13.20
N ALA A 91 -20.88 -9.81 -12.87
CA ALA A 91 -21.20 -9.32 -11.52
C ALA A 91 -21.00 -10.39 -10.45
N LYS A 92 -21.23 -11.67 -10.76
CA LYS A 92 -21.06 -12.76 -9.80
C LYS A 92 -19.60 -12.93 -9.41
N SER A 93 -18.68 -12.87 -10.38
CA SER A 93 -17.23 -12.92 -10.16
C SER A 93 -16.73 -11.71 -9.38
N LEU A 94 -17.31 -10.53 -9.61
CA LEU A 94 -16.99 -9.31 -8.86
C LEU A 94 -17.31 -9.45 -7.36
N PHE A 95 -18.48 -10.01 -7.02
CA PHE A 95 -18.92 -10.19 -5.62
C PHE A 95 -18.52 -11.53 -4.98
N GLN A 96 -17.77 -12.39 -5.68
CA GLN A 96 -17.23 -13.63 -5.10
C GLN A 96 -16.16 -13.38 -4.02
N SER A 97 -15.61 -12.16 -3.96
CA SER A 97 -14.49 -11.78 -3.10
C SER A 97 -14.68 -12.02 -1.60
N ARG A 98 -15.92 -11.95 -1.09
CA ARG A 98 -16.23 -12.11 0.34
C ARG A 98 -17.55 -12.84 0.55
N ARG A 99 -17.46 -14.12 0.89
CA ARG A 99 -18.63 -14.95 1.24
C ARG A 99 -19.41 -14.29 2.40
N GLY A 100 -20.64 -13.85 2.14
CA GLY A 100 -21.53 -13.26 3.14
C GLY A 100 -21.45 -11.74 3.33
N LYS A 101 -20.61 -11.01 2.58
CA LYS A 101 -20.61 -9.53 2.57
C LYS A 101 -20.91 -9.05 1.15
N LYS A 102 -22.12 -8.51 0.93
CA LYS A 102 -22.64 -8.18 -0.40
C LYS A 102 -22.28 -6.78 -0.90
N ASP A 103 -21.76 -5.92 -0.03
CA ASP A 103 -21.93 -4.48 -0.29
C ASP A 103 -20.74 -3.83 -1.01
N ILE A 104 -19.51 -4.34 -0.83
CA ILE A 104 -18.33 -3.78 -1.49
C ILE A 104 -17.39 -4.91 -1.93
N PRO A 105 -17.16 -5.09 -3.24
CA PRO A 105 -16.22 -6.07 -3.74
C PRO A 105 -14.78 -5.65 -3.43
N VAL A 106 -13.93 -6.64 -3.18
CA VAL A 106 -12.52 -6.43 -2.88
C VAL A 106 -11.63 -7.23 -3.81
N ASN A 107 -10.55 -6.60 -4.25
CA ASN A 107 -9.38 -7.27 -4.77
C ASN A 107 -8.70 -7.94 -3.58
N ARG A 108 -8.44 -9.24 -3.67
CA ARG A 108 -7.91 -10.03 -2.55
C ARG A 108 -6.81 -10.95 -3.04
N VAL A 109 -5.71 -11.02 -2.30
CA VAL A 109 -4.64 -11.98 -2.51
C VAL A 109 -4.28 -12.61 -1.18
N SER A 110 -4.05 -13.91 -1.19
CA SER A 110 -3.52 -14.65 -0.04
C SER A 110 -2.20 -15.28 -0.43
N LEU A 111 -1.19 -15.07 0.41
CA LEU A 111 0.17 -15.50 0.21
C LEU A 111 0.51 -16.63 1.17
N ALA A 112 1.09 -17.71 0.67
CA ALA A 112 1.57 -18.83 1.47
C ALA A 112 3.07 -19.06 1.23
N TRP A 113 3.78 -19.47 2.27
CA TRP A 113 5.24 -19.57 2.28
C TRP A 113 5.76 -21.01 2.15
N TYR A 114 4.89 -22.02 2.26
CA TYR A 114 5.25 -23.44 2.11
C TYR A 114 6.46 -23.83 2.99
N GLY A 115 6.47 -23.35 4.23
CA GLY A 115 7.54 -23.56 5.20
C GLY A 115 8.84 -22.82 4.91
N HIS A 116 8.81 -21.72 4.14
CA HIS A 116 9.94 -20.80 4.03
C HIS A 116 10.11 -19.99 5.34
N PRO A 117 11.33 -19.84 5.89
CA PRO A 117 11.55 -19.20 7.20
C PRO A 117 11.10 -17.74 7.30
N SER A 118 10.97 -17.03 6.18
CA SER A 118 10.48 -15.64 6.20
C SER A 118 9.01 -15.53 6.63
N TYR A 119 8.24 -16.62 6.63
CA TYR A 119 6.87 -16.60 7.16
C TYR A 119 6.82 -16.21 8.63
N ASP A 120 7.64 -16.84 9.46
CA ASP A 120 7.60 -16.60 10.90
C ASP A 120 8.00 -15.17 11.22
N LYS A 121 9.01 -14.64 10.52
CA LYS A 121 9.42 -13.24 10.61
C LYS A 121 8.30 -12.30 10.20
N ALA A 122 7.66 -12.55 9.06
CA ALA A 122 6.54 -11.74 8.58
C ALA A 122 5.33 -11.78 9.54
N ARG A 123 5.04 -12.94 10.13
CA ARG A 123 3.99 -13.12 11.13
C ARG A 123 4.28 -12.32 12.40
N VAL A 124 5.51 -12.40 12.92
CA VAL A 124 5.93 -11.62 14.09
C VAL A 124 5.92 -10.12 13.78
N GLY A 125 6.43 -9.71 12.62
CA GLY A 125 6.38 -8.31 12.18
C GLY A 125 4.95 -7.76 12.09
N LEU A 126 4.00 -8.56 11.60
CA LEU A 126 2.59 -8.18 11.57
C LEU A 126 1.99 -8.03 12.98
N GLU A 127 2.35 -8.91 13.92
CA GLU A 127 1.94 -8.78 15.32
C GLU A 127 2.55 -7.55 16.00
N ASN A 128 3.80 -7.20 15.71
CA ASN A 128 4.42 -5.97 16.22
C ASN A 128 3.70 -4.72 15.68
N ILE A 129 3.35 -4.72 14.39
CA ILE A 129 2.52 -3.66 13.79
C ILE A 129 1.14 -3.58 14.47
N ARG A 130 0.50 -4.73 14.73
CA ARG A 130 -0.76 -4.75 15.49
C ARG A 130 -0.58 -4.17 16.88
N THR A 131 0.51 -4.50 17.58
CA THR A 131 0.81 -3.95 18.90
C THR A 131 0.91 -2.42 18.85
N GLN A 132 1.59 -1.85 17.85
CA GLN A 132 1.62 -0.39 17.64
C GLN A 132 0.21 0.21 17.51
N PHE A 133 -0.67 -0.42 16.73
CA PHE A 133 -2.06 0.02 16.65
C PHE A 133 -2.79 -0.12 17.98
N SER A 134 -2.55 -1.19 18.75
CA SER A 134 -3.23 -1.39 20.04
C SER A 134 -2.91 -0.30 21.07
N LEU A 135 -1.77 0.39 20.93
CA LEU A 135 -1.44 1.55 21.76
C LEU A 135 -2.31 2.78 21.45
N LYS A 136 -3.00 2.81 20.32
CA LYS A 136 -3.86 3.92 19.85
C LYS A 136 -5.35 3.56 19.79
N TYR A 137 -5.69 2.29 19.88
CA TYR A 137 -7.04 1.77 19.70
C TYR A 137 -7.42 0.84 20.86
N ASP A 138 -8.49 1.20 21.59
CA ASP A 138 -8.92 0.52 22.83
C ASP A 138 -9.32 -0.95 22.65
N THR A 139 -9.77 -1.34 21.45
CA THR A 139 -10.23 -2.70 21.17
C THR A 139 -9.78 -3.13 19.79
N LEU A 140 -8.63 -3.80 19.73
CA LEU A 140 -8.05 -4.31 18.49
C LEU A 140 -8.07 -5.84 18.46
N ASP A 141 -8.82 -6.39 17.51
CA ASP A 141 -8.93 -7.82 17.24
C ASP A 141 -7.53 -8.44 17.07
N LYS A 142 -7.40 -9.70 17.46
CA LYS A 142 -6.21 -10.50 17.16
C LYS A 142 -6.09 -10.70 15.65
N ILE A 143 -4.86 -10.80 15.14
CA ILE A 143 -4.66 -11.27 13.78
C ILE A 143 -5.04 -12.74 13.77
N ASN A 144 -5.93 -13.11 12.84
CA ASN A 144 -6.30 -14.50 12.66
C ASN A 144 -5.24 -15.18 11.79
N ASP A 145 -4.73 -16.31 12.27
CA ASP A 145 -3.94 -17.23 11.45
C ASP A 145 -4.85 -17.85 10.39
N ASN A 146 -4.83 -17.27 9.19
CA ASN A 146 -5.61 -17.80 8.08
C ASN A 146 -4.86 -18.97 7.48
N VAL A 147 -5.59 -20.05 7.21
CA VAL A 147 -5.08 -21.21 6.47
C VAL A 147 -5.74 -21.23 5.11
N VAL A 148 -4.94 -21.16 4.05
CA VAL A 148 -5.39 -21.20 2.66
C VAL A 148 -4.74 -22.40 2.00
N ALA A 149 -5.56 -23.29 1.44
CA ALA A 149 -5.10 -24.56 0.86
C ALA A 149 -4.20 -25.40 1.79
N GLY A 150 -4.53 -25.42 3.08
CA GLY A 150 -3.79 -26.20 4.08
C GLY A 150 -2.47 -25.57 4.54
N GLU A 151 -2.12 -24.37 4.07
CA GLU A 151 -0.91 -23.66 4.48
C GLU A 151 -1.25 -22.35 5.20
N PRO A 152 -0.47 -21.95 6.23
CA PRO A 152 -0.58 -20.64 6.84
C PRO A 152 -0.36 -19.53 5.81
N ALA A 153 -1.23 -18.52 5.84
CA ALA A 153 -1.26 -17.49 4.82
C ALA A 153 -1.55 -16.09 5.37
N LEU A 154 -0.87 -15.11 4.79
CA LEU A 154 -1.18 -13.70 4.99
C LEU A 154 -2.04 -13.19 3.85
N THR A 155 -3.06 -12.40 4.17
CA THR A 155 -4.03 -11.91 3.18
C THR A 155 -3.94 -10.39 3.09
N SER A 156 -3.88 -9.89 1.85
CA SER A 156 -4.00 -8.47 1.54
C SER A 156 -5.24 -8.20 0.70
N GLU A 157 -5.92 -7.10 1.00
CA GLU A 157 -7.18 -6.76 0.36
C GLU A 157 -7.24 -5.27 0.06
N ASN A 158 -7.78 -4.90 -1.09
CA ASN A 158 -8.15 -3.51 -1.37
C ASN A 158 -9.54 -3.47 -2.00
N ARG A 159 -10.33 -2.45 -1.66
CA ARG A 159 -11.65 -2.29 -2.23
C ARG A 159 -11.53 -1.91 -3.69
N VAL A 160 -12.38 -2.50 -4.53
CA VAL A 160 -12.43 -2.18 -5.96
C VAL A 160 -12.89 -0.73 -6.16
N VAL A 161 -13.81 -0.26 -5.32
CA VAL A 161 -14.33 1.11 -5.27
C VAL A 161 -14.57 1.53 -3.82
N SER A 162 -14.60 2.83 -3.57
CA SER A 162 -14.96 3.41 -2.27
C SER A 162 -16.40 3.93 -2.29
N LYS A 163 -17.07 3.88 -1.14
CA LYS A 163 -18.36 4.57 -0.98
C LYS A 163 -18.12 6.08 -0.91
N VAL A 164 -19.01 6.87 -1.48
CA VAL A 164 -18.83 8.34 -1.55
C VAL A 164 -18.72 8.99 -0.19
N ASP A 165 -19.52 8.56 0.78
CA ASP A 165 -19.49 9.02 2.18
C ASP A 165 -18.17 8.67 2.91
N GLN A 166 -17.37 7.76 2.35
CA GLN A 166 -16.08 7.32 2.88
C GLN A 166 -14.90 7.88 2.08
N VAL A 167 -15.14 8.75 1.11
CA VAL A 167 -14.09 9.49 0.41
C VAL A 167 -14.00 10.88 1.03
N ALA A 168 -12.79 11.31 1.39
CA ALA A 168 -12.58 12.64 1.95
C ALA A 168 -12.99 13.74 0.95
N ASN A 169 -13.46 14.87 1.47
CA ASN A 169 -13.84 16.02 0.65
C ASN A 169 -12.65 16.50 -0.19
N GLY A 170 -12.89 16.87 -1.44
CA GLY A 170 -11.86 17.37 -2.36
C GLY A 170 -11.06 16.29 -3.11
N ILE A 171 -11.19 15.00 -2.74
CA ILE A 171 -10.57 13.91 -3.50
C ILE A 171 -11.28 13.73 -4.84
N ARG A 172 -10.50 13.74 -5.91
CA ARG A 172 -10.96 13.54 -7.29
C ARG A 172 -11.02 12.06 -7.64
N ASP A 173 -11.88 11.73 -8.59
CA ASP A 173 -11.90 10.38 -9.17
C ASP A 173 -10.59 10.14 -9.92
N ALA A 174 -10.05 8.95 -9.75
CA ALA A 174 -8.88 8.52 -10.50
C ALA A 174 -9.29 7.98 -11.87
N ASP A 175 -8.36 8.01 -12.81
CA ASP A 175 -8.55 7.38 -14.11
C ASP A 175 -8.76 5.88 -13.94
N PHE A 176 -9.88 5.37 -14.44
CA PHE A 176 -10.22 3.95 -14.34
C PHE A 176 -9.75 3.18 -15.58
N PRO A 177 -8.66 2.38 -15.50
CA PRO A 177 -8.02 1.80 -16.66
C PRO A 177 -8.88 0.72 -17.32
N LYS A 178 -9.01 0.76 -18.66
CA LYS A 178 -9.73 -0.26 -19.42
C LYS A 178 -9.14 -1.68 -19.26
N ALA A 179 -7.85 -1.80 -18.95
CA ALA A 179 -7.22 -3.09 -18.67
C ALA A 179 -7.76 -3.77 -17.40
N ILE A 180 -8.22 -2.99 -16.42
CA ILE A 180 -8.80 -3.49 -15.16
C ILE A 180 -10.26 -3.92 -15.37
N ASP A 181 -10.98 -3.24 -16.27
CA ASP A 181 -12.40 -3.51 -16.53
C ASP A 181 -12.71 -3.56 -18.04
N PRO A 182 -12.14 -4.54 -18.77
CA PRO A 182 -12.30 -4.63 -20.23
C PRO A 182 -13.76 -4.86 -20.64
N ASN A 183 -14.55 -5.49 -19.78
CA ASN A 183 -15.96 -5.83 -20.00
C ASN A 183 -16.94 -4.79 -19.41
N ASN A 184 -16.44 -3.67 -18.86
CA ASN A 184 -17.24 -2.66 -18.16
C ASN A 184 -18.09 -3.20 -16.99
N VAL A 185 -17.72 -4.33 -16.38
CA VAL A 185 -18.45 -4.94 -15.28
C VAL A 185 -18.44 -4.01 -14.07
N ILE A 186 -17.27 -3.52 -13.67
CA ILE A 186 -17.15 -2.60 -12.53
C ILE A 186 -17.86 -1.28 -12.85
N ARG A 187 -17.66 -0.76 -14.06
CA ARG A 187 -18.28 0.49 -14.51
C ARG A 187 -19.80 0.41 -14.46
N THR A 188 -20.38 -0.64 -15.03
CA THR A 188 -21.84 -0.79 -15.12
C THR A 188 -22.47 -1.17 -13.79
N VAL A 189 -21.82 -2.00 -12.97
CA VAL A 189 -22.41 -2.51 -11.71
C VAL A 189 -22.21 -1.56 -10.53
N LEU A 190 -21.08 -0.85 -10.47
CA LEU A 190 -20.73 0.00 -9.32
C LEU A 190 -20.68 1.48 -9.68
N LEU A 191 -19.88 1.87 -10.68
CA LEU A 191 -19.61 3.28 -10.99
C LEU A 191 -20.73 3.98 -11.75
N SER A 192 -21.77 3.26 -12.18
CA SER A 192 -23.01 3.84 -12.70
C SER A 192 -23.88 4.42 -11.58
N SER A 193 -23.66 4.00 -10.34
CA SER A 193 -24.38 4.47 -9.16
C SER A 193 -23.66 5.66 -8.52
N PRO A 194 -24.39 6.69 -8.04
CA PRO A 194 -23.78 7.83 -7.34
C PRO A 194 -23.25 7.45 -5.95
N LEU A 195 -23.43 6.20 -5.50
CA LEU A 195 -23.01 5.73 -4.18
C LEU A 195 -21.54 5.31 -4.13
N TYR A 196 -20.88 5.10 -5.28
CA TYR A 196 -19.52 4.59 -5.36
C TYR A 196 -18.65 5.45 -6.26
N ARG A 197 -17.38 5.59 -5.88
CA ARG A 197 -16.35 6.32 -6.63
C ARG A 197 -15.07 5.50 -6.68
N TYR A 198 -14.34 5.64 -7.77
CA TYR A 198 -13.00 5.07 -7.92
C TYR A 198 -11.98 6.18 -7.68
N VAL A 199 -11.21 6.05 -6.61
CA VAL A 199 -10.16 7.01 -6.22
C VAL A 199 -8.80 6.34 -6.29
N GLU A 200 -7.71 7.12 -6.25
CA GLU A 200 -6.33 6.59 -6.30
C GLU A 200 -6.07 5.51 -5.24
N ASP A 201 -6.75 5.65 -4.10
CA ASP A 201 -6.70 4.73 -3.00
C ASP A 201 -7.19 3.29 -3.33
N ASN A 202 -8.03 3.15 -4.36
CA ASN A 202 -8.52 1.86 -4.87
C ASN A 202 -7.58 1.24 -5.92
N ALA A 203 -6.62 2.00 -6.44
CA ALA A 203 -5.74 1.54 -7.50
C ALA A 203 -4.76 0.48 -7.00
N ILE A 204 -4.54 -0.53 -7.84
CA ILE A 204 -3.53 -1.56 -7.64
C ILE A 204 -2.61 -1.58 -8.85
N THR A 205 -1.30 -1.57 -8.61
CA THR A 205 -0.32 -1.73 -9.69
C THR A 205 0.05 -3.19 -9.87
N TYR A 206 0.06 -3.62 -11.13
CA TYR A 206 0.40 -4.97 -11.56
C TYR A 206 1.71 -4.92 -12.35
N SER A 207 2.72 -5.67 -11.90
CA SER A 207 4.03 -5.72 -12.56
C SER A 207 4.58 -7.13 -12.65
N LYS A 208 5.48 -7.36 -13.60
CA LYS A 208 6.27 -8.59 -13.73
C LYS A 208 7.75 -8.24 -13.69
N LEU A 209 8.52 -9.03 -12.95
CA LEU A 209 9.97 -8.91 -12.91
C LEU A 209 10.54 -9.49 -14.21
N ASN A 210 11.21 -8.65 -14.99
CA ASN A 210 12.01 -9.10 -16.11
C ASN A 210 13.46 -9.20 -15.64
N LEU A 211 13.91 -10.42 -15.39
CA LEU A 211 15.30 -10.70 -15.06
C LEU A 211 16.16 -10.52 -16.31
N ALA A 212 17.19 -9.69 -16.21
CA ALA A 212 18.22 -9.56 -17.23
C ALA A 212 19.40 -10.52 -16.91
N GLU A 213 20.32 -10.69 -17.87
CA GLU A 213 21.55 -11.48 -17.64
C GLU A 213 22.38 -10.92 -16.49
N ASN A 214 22.42 -9.58 -16.38
CA ASN A 214 22.92 -8.90 -15.21
C ASN A 214 21.75 -8.57 -14.28
N VAL A 215 21.89 -8.95 -13.01
CA VAL A 215 20.93 -8.66 -11.96
C VAL A 215 20.58 -7.17 -11.87
N GLU A 216 21.57 -6.29 -12.04
CA GLU A 216 21.39 -4.83 -11.95
C GLU A 216 20.48 -4.25 -13.05
N ASP A 217 20.33 -4.98 -14.17
CA ASP A 217 19.49 -4.56 -15.31
C ASP A 217 18.05 -5.12 -15.18
N SER A 218 17.76 -5.84 -14.10
CA SER A 218 16.42 -6.39 -13.87
C SER A 218 15.41 -5.28 -13.60
N VAL A 219 14.30 -5.27 -14.34
CA VAL A 219 13.29 -4.22 -14.27
C VAL A 219 11.91 -4.77 -14.03
N ALA A 220 11.12 -4.08 -13.21
CA ALA A 220 9.71 -4.35 -13.06
C ALA A 220 8.93 -3.69 -14.21
N GLN A 221 8.27 -4.51 -15.01
CA GLN A 221 7.45 -4.04 -16.12
C GLN A 221 5.96 -4.18 -15.79
N ARG A 222 5.18 -3.13 -16.05
CA ARG A 222 3.72 -3.18 -15.94
C ARG A 222 3.12 -4.29 -16.80
N CYS A 223 2.19 -5.02 -16.22
CA CYS A 223 1.51 -6.15 -16.84
C CYS A 223 -0.01 -6.11 -16.61
N SER A 224 -0.75 -6.99 -17.28
CA SER A 224 -2.19 -7.13 -17.08
C SER A 224 -2.46 -7.91 -15.78
N PRO A 225 -3.50 -7.57 -14.99
CA PRO A 225 -3.84 -8.33 -13.79
C PRO A 225 -4.22 -9.80 -14.10
N GLU A 226 -4.63 -10.09 -15.33
CA GLU A 226 -4.93 -11.46 -15.77
C GLU A 226 -3.70 -12.38 -15.83
N GLU A 227 -2.49 -11.83 -15.82
CA GLU A 227 -1.25 -12.61 -15.87
C GLU A 227 -0.98 -13.34 -14.55
N PHE A 228 -1.57 -12.88 -13.44
CA PHE A 228 -1.38 -13.49 -12.13
C PHE A 228 -2.21 -14.77 -12.00
N LYS A 229 -1.56 -15.85 -11.56
CA LYS A 229 -2.18 -17.15 -11.34
C LYS A 229 -1.77 -17.70 -9.98
N VAL A 230 -2.74 -18.39 -9.35
CA VAL A 230 -2.47 -19.17 -8.13
C VAL A 230 -1.31 -20.12 -8.41
N GLY A 231 -0.32 -20.06 -7.53
CA GLY A 231 0.90 -20.83 -7.55
C GLY A 231 2.14 -20.11 -8.09
N MET A 232 2.01 -18.89 -8.60
CA MET A 232 3.17 -18.05 -8.92
C MET A 232 3.83 -17.52 -7.64
N VAL A 233 5.15 -17.32 -7.67
CA VAL A 233 5.87 -16.57 -6.63
C VAL A 233 5.71 -15.09 -6.92
N VAL A 234 5.18 -14.35 -5.95
CA VAL A 234 4.87 -12.93 -6.07
C VAL A 234 5.42 -12.14 -4.89
N CYS A 235 5.72 -10.86 -5.12
CA CYS A 235 5.94 -9.89 -4.07
C CYS A 235 4.73 -8.94 -4.04
N VAL A 236 4.06 -8.88 -2.90
CA VAL A 236 2.94 -7.96 -2.66
C VAL A 236 3.44 -6.82 -1.81
N GLN A 237 3.12 -5.59 -2.20
CA GLN A 237 3.22 -4.45 -1.31
C GLN A 237 1.85 -4.04 -0.79
N ALA A 238 1.78 -3.81 0.52
CA ALA A 238 0.57 -3.43 1.21
C ALA A 238 0.84 -2.33 2.25
N THR A 239 -0.19 -1.55 2.57
CA THR A 239 -0.16 -0.63 3.71
C THR A 239 -0.91 -1.27 4.89
N PRO A 240 -0.30 -1.41 6.08
CA PRO A 240 -1.02 -1.80 7.28
C PRO A 240 -2.00 -0.69 7.68
N CYS A 241 -3.27 -1.03 7.80
CA CYS A 241 -4.30 -0.10 8.26
C CYS A 241 -5.28 -0.76 9.22
N VAL A 242 -5.96 0.06 10.00
CA VAL A 242 -6.97 -0.35 10.97
C VAL A 242 -8.34 0.05 10.47
N VAL A 243 -9.26 -0.91 10.45
CA VAL A 243 -10.65 -0.68 10.06
C VAL A 243 -11.62 -1.10 11.16
N PRO A 244 -12.76 -0.40 11.31
CA PRO A 244 -13.80 -0.79 12.26
C PRO A 244 -14.43 -2.13 11.88
N THR A 245 -14.83 -2.89 12.89
CA THR A 245 -15.51 -4.18 12.77
C THR A 245 -16.97 -4.06 13.18
N VAL A 246 -17.79 -5.04 12.77
CA VAL A 246 -19.23 -5.07 13.10
C VAL A 246 -19.51 -5.31 14.59
N LYS A 247 -18.50 -5.71 15.37
CA LYS A 247 -18.63 -6.05 16.80
C LYS A 247 -18.11 -4.94 17.73
N HIS A 248 -18.15 -3.68 17.28
CA HIS A 248 -17.66 -2.53 18.04
C HIS A 248 -16.16 -2.58 18.40
N GLY A 249 -15.34 -3.16 17.53
CA GLY A 249 -13.88 -3.18 17.67
C GLY A 249 -13.19 -2.73 16.39
N TYR A 250 -11.87 -2.88 16.37
CA TYR A 250 -11.01 -2.57 15.25
C TYR A 250 -10.25 -3.80 14.83
N LYS A 251 -9.85 -3.89 13.57
CA LYS A 251 -8.91 -4.92 13.11
C LYS A 251 -7.85 -4.34 12.21
N VAL A 252 -6.66 -4.89 12.31
CA VAL A 252 -5.59 -4.63 11.34
C VAL A 252 -5.92 -5.38 10.06
N MET A 253 -5.72 -4.72 8.93
CA MET A 253 -5.76 -5.31 7.61
C MET A 253 -4.58 -4.80 6.77
N LEU A 254 -4.15 -5.65 5.83
CA LEU A 254 -3.12 -5.28 4.87
C LEU A 254 -3.79 -4.79 3.61
N LYS A 255 -3.71 -3.48 3.37
CA LYS A 255 -4.31 -2.85 2.20
C LYS A 255 -3.45 -3.08 0.97
N LEU A 256 -3.93 -3.88 0.03
CA LEU A 256 -3.18 -4.23 -1.18
C LEU A 256 -2.93 -3.00 -2.06
N ARG A 257 -1.65 -2.68 -2.33
CA ARG A 257 -1.24 -1.56 -3.20
C ARG A 257 -0.61 -2.03 -4.50
N ASN A 258 0.34 -2.96 -4.43
CA ASN A 258 1.06 -3.43 -5.59
C ASN A 258 1.23 -4.95 -5.56
N ILE A 259 1.29 -5.57 -6.73
CA ILE A 259 1.66 -6.97 -6.90
C ILE A 259 2.67 -7.12 -8.03
N LEU A 260 3.78 -7.78 -7.73
CA LEU A 260 4.87 -8.12 -8.64
C LEU A 260 4.93 -9.63 -8.84
N CYS A 261 4.88 -10.09 -10.08
CA CYS A 261 5.22 -11.48 -10.41
C CYS A 261 6.73 -11.63 -10.37
N VAL A 262 7.25 -12.36 -9.38
CA VAL A 262 8.67 -12.62 -9.18
C VAL A 262 9.13 -13.82 -10.01
N SER A 263 8.38 -14.93 -9.94
CA SER A 263 8.66 -16.12 -10.74
C SER A 263 7.37 -16.88 -11.06
N ASP A 264 7.24 -17.29 -12.32
CA ASP A 264 6.17 -18.16 -12.81
C ASP A 264 6.65 -19.59 -13.12
N GLU A 265 7.91 -19.91 -12.84
CA GLU A 265 8.53 -21.19 -13.23
C GLU A 265 7.89 -22.39 -12.54
N ILE A 266 7.68 -22.29 -11.23
CA ILE A 266 7.06 -23.36 -10.43
C ILE A 266 5.61 -23.57 -10.86
N TYR A 267 4.87 -22.47 -11.06
CA TYR A 267 3.54 -22.52 -11.64
C TYR A 267 3.55 -23.24 -13.00
N LYS A 268 4.45 -22.87 -13.91
CA LYS A 268 4.54 -23.49 -15.25
C LYS A 268 4.85 -24.98 -15.17
N LYS A 269 5.83 -25.35 -14.34
CA LYS A 269 6.34 -26.73 -14.22
C LYS A 269 5.35 -27.67 -13.53
N TYR A 270 4.66 -27.22 -12.49
CA TYR A 270 3.86 -28.10 -11.64
C TYR A 270 2.35 -27.88 -11.79
N VAL A 271 1.89 -26.66 -12.07
CA VAL A 271 0.45 -26.36 -12.17
C VAL A 271 -0.01 -26.32 -13.63
N PHE A 272 0.73 -25.61 -14.49
CA PHE A 272 0.36 -25.47 -15.90
C PHE A 272 0.63 -26.77 -16.68
N ALA A 273 1.77 -27.43 -16.50
CA ALA A 273 2.07 -28.68 -17.20
C ALA A 273 1.06 -29.81 -16.87
N VAL A 274 0.54 -29.83 -15.65
CA VAL A 274 -0.53 -30.76 -15.24
C VAL A 274 -1.85 -30.38 -15.90
N ARG A 275 -2.23 -29.09 -15.88
CA ARG A 275 -3.43 -28.60 -16.57
C ARG A 275 -3.36 -28.77 -18.09
N VAL A 276 -2.19 -28.69 -18.72
CA VAL A 276 -2.02 -28.90 -20.17
C VAL A 276 -2.15 -30.38 -20.53
N LYS A 277 -1.71 -31.32 -19.68
CA LYS A 277 -2.00 -32.75 -19.87
C LYS A 277 -3.50 -33.06 -19.79
N ASP A 278 -4.28 -32.21 -19.12
CA ASP A 278 -5.75 -32.28 -19.05
C ASP A 278 -6.49 -31.39 -20.06
N VAL A 279 -5.82 -30.47 -20.76
CA VAL A 279 -6.47 -29.43 -21.57
C VAL A 279 -5.82 -29.31 -22.94
N ASN A 280 -6.25 -30.19 -23.86
CA ASN A 280 -6.12 -30.03 -25.31
C ASN A 280 -7.05 -28.94 -25.88
N SER A 281 -7.27 -27.82 -25.19
CA SER A 281 -8.02 -26.68 -25.72
C SER A 281 -7.93 -25.44 -24.83
N THR A 282 -7.08 -24.46 -25.15
CA THR A 282 -7.44 -23.03 -25.04
C THR A 282 -6.40 -22.13 -25.71
N PRO A 283 -6.82 -21.00 -26.30
CA PRO A 283 -6.00 -20.20 -27.21
C PRO A 283 -5.15 -19.12 -26.51
N LYS A 284 -4.13 -18.64 -27.22
CA LYS A 284 -3.12 -17.67 -26.77
C LYS A 284 -3.70 -16.24 -26.60
N PRO A 285 -3.27 -15.45 -25.60
CA PRO A 285 -3.64 -14.05 -25.49
C PRO A 285 -2.77 -13.15 -26.38
N GLY A 286 -3.40 -12.17 -27.02
CA GLY A 286 -2.78 -11.09 -27.80
C GLY A 286 -2.44 -9.86 -26.94
N GLY A 287 -1.40 -9.13 -27.35
CA GLY A 287 -0.83 -8.00 -26.61
C GLY A 287 -1.62 -6.69 -26.71
N GLY A 288 -1.44 -5.82 -25.70
CA GLY A 288 -1.97 -4.47 -25.62
C GLY A 288 -1.09 -3.52 -24.79
N LEU A 289 -0.92 -2.29 -25.27
CA LEU A 289 0.05 -1.24 -24.92
C LEU A 289 -0.11 -0.58 -23.52
N LYS A 290 1.00 -0.02 -23.02
CA LYS A 290 1.27 0.56 -21.67
C LYS A 290 0.89 2.05 -21.49
N ARG A 291 0.59 2.51 -20.25
CA ARG A 291 0.81 3.88 -19.71
C ARG A 291 1.10 3.88 -18.19
N ALA A 292 1.74 4.95 -17.69
CA ALA A 292 2.45 5.03 -16.41
C ALA A 292 1.67 5.72 -15.25
N ALA A 293 2.05 5.35 -14.03
CA ALA A 293 1.77 5.93 -12.72
C ALA A 293 3.12 5.87 -11.96
N THR A 294 3.22 6.50 -10.80
CA THR A 294 4.44 6.55 -9.98
C THR A 294 5.08 5.17 -9.80
N GLU A 295 6.40 5.13 -9.96
CA GLU A 295 7.14 3.88 -10.08
C GLU A 295 7.13 3.14 -8.75
N PRO A 296 6.63 1.90 -8.68
CA PRO A 296 6.85 1.07 -7.51
C PRO A 296 8.36 0.84 -7.35
N GLU A 297 8.89 1.18 -6.19
CA GLU A 297 10.28 0.92 -5.83
C GLU A 297 10.40 -0.52 -5.34
N TRP A 298 10.60 -1.44 -6.29
CA TRP A 298 10.82 -2.87 -5.99
C TRP A 298 12.27 -3.18 -5.64
N ILE A 299 13.18 -2.38 -6.19
CA ILE A 299 14.62 -2.47 -6.04
C ILE A 299 15.10 -1.03 -5.82
N PRO A 300 15.96 -0.76 -4.82
CA PRO A 300 16.47 0.59 -4.61
C PRO A 300 17.21 1.09 -5.86
N LYS A 301 16.87 2.29 -6.33
CA LYS A 301 17.64 2.95 -7.40
C LYS A 301 19.07 3.15 -6.88
N LYS A 302 20.07 2.62 -7.60
CA LYS A 302 21.48 2.79 -7.26
C LYS A 302 21.72 4.30 -7.07
N LYS A 303 22.07 4.73 -5.86
CA LYS A 303 22.75 6.03 -5.71
C LYS A 303 24.03 5.88 -6.51
N ARG A 304 24.15 6.62 -7.62
CA ARG A 304 25.41 6.72 -8.36
C ARG A 304 26.52 6.94 -7.34
N THR A 305 27.61 6.18 -7.44
CA THR A 305 28.82 6.42 -6.67
C THR A 305 29.20 7.89 -6.84
N PHE A 306 29.25 8.62 -5.73
CA PHE A 306 29.69 10.01 -5.72
C PHE A 306 31.05 10.08 -6.44
N THR A 307 31.09 10.75 -7.57
CA THR A 307 32.34 11.04 -8.25
C THR A 307 32.95 12.28 -7.62
N MET A 308 34.27 12.46 -7.76
CA MET A 308 34.93 13.70 -7.33
C MET A 308 34.32 14.96 -7.99
N GLY A 309 33.68 14.81 -9.16
CA GLY A 309 32.92 15.90 -9.80
C GLY A 309 31.65 16.28 -9.04
N ASP A 310 30.99 15.32 -8.39
CA ASP A 310 29.77 15.57 -7.60
C ASP A 310 30.10 16.26 -6.26
N VAL A 311 31.31 16.04 -5.73
CA VAL A 311 31.83 16.76 -4.54
C VAL A 311 32.16 18.22 -4.90
N ARG A 312 32.84 18.45 -6.03
CA ARG A 312 33.16 19.81 -6.50
C ARG A 312 31.91 20.66 -6.76
N MET A 313 30.88 20.08 -7.36
CA MET A 313 29.60 20.77 -7.58
C MET A 313 28.92 21.16 -6.27
N ARG A 314 29.12 20.40 -5.19
CA ARG A 314 28.57 20.73 -3.86
C ARG A 314 29.36 21.87 -3.21
N ASP A 315 30.69 21.87 -3.34
CA ASP A 315 31.55 22.93 -2.84
C ASP A 315 31.33 24.25 -3.60
N GLU A 316 31.17 24.18 -4.93
CA GLU A 316 30.86 25.35 -5.77
C GLU A 316 29.48 25.93 -5.46
N ARG A 317 28.49 25.07 -5.17
CA ARG A 317 27.14 25.51 -4.78
C ARG A 317 27.13 26.14 -3.39
N ALA A 318 27.87 25.58 -2.43
CA ALA A 318 28.03 26.18 -1.11
C ALA A 318 28.72 27.54 -1.18
N LEU A 319 29.75 27.68 -2.02
CA LEU A 319 30.44 28.96 -2.25
C LEU A 319 29.56 29.99 -2.97
N SER A 320 28.70 29.55 -3.90
CA SER A 320 27.70 30.38 -4.56
C SER A 320 26.61 30.86 -3.60
N GLU A 321 26.12 29.99 -2.71
CA GLU A 321 25.12 30.34 -1.71
C GLU A 321 25.68 31.31 -0.66
N GLU A 322 26.94 31.13 -0.24
CA GLU A 322 27.64 32.10 0.64
C GLU A 322 27.91 33.45 -0.03
N ALA A 323 28.13 33.48 -1.36
CA ALA A 323 28.30 34.72 -2.10
C ALA A 323 26.98 35.49 -2.23
N ASP A 324 25.88 34.80 -2.55
CA ASP A 324 24.54 35.39 -2.65
C ASP A 324 24.05 35.93 -1.29
N GLU A 325 24.39 35.26 -0.18
CA GLU A 325 24.06 35.76 1.17
C GLU A 325 24.85 37.01 1.56
N ARG A 326 26.10 37.15 1.11
CA ARG A 326 26.90 38.37 1.34
C ARG A 326 26.39 39.56 0.54
N GLU A 327 25.94 39.37 -0.69
CA GLU A 327 25.32 40.44 -1.48
C GLU A 327 24.00 40.91 -0.87
N ARG A 328 23.14 39.98 -0.41
CA ARG A 328 21.90 40.34 0.29
C ARG A 328 22.12 41.04 1.64
N GLY A 329 23.26 40.79 2.30
CA GLY A 329 23.64 41.47 3.53
C GLY A 329 24.05 42.93 3.33
N GLN A 330 24.68 43.27 2.19
CA GLN A 330 25.14 44.63 1.91
C GLN A 330 24.01 45.58 1.48
N ASP A 331 22.98 45.07 0.79
CA ASP A 331 21.83 45.88 0.37
C ASP A 331 20.94 46.32 1.55
N ASN A 332 20.98 45.60 2.68
CA ASN A 332 20.17 45.91 3.86
C ASN A 332 20.80 46.99 4.79
N GLU A 333 22.12 47.22 4.71
CA GLU A 333 22.80 48.27 5.49
C GLU A 333 22.72 49.67 4.85
N LEU A 334 22.44 49.76 3.54
CA LEU A 334 22.25 51.04 2.84
C LEU A 334 20.81 51.58 2.93
N SER A 335 19.82 50.75 3.31
CA SER A 335 18.41 51.15 3.39
C SER A 335 17.96 51.68 4.77
N THR A 336 18.78 51.60 5.82
CA THR A 336 18.36 51.95 7.20
C THR A 336 18.82 53.33 7.70
N LYS A 337 19.45 54.15 6.85
CA LYS A 337 19.77 55.56 7.17
C LYS A 337 18.88 56.54 6.43
N GLY A 338 17.62 56.64 6.83
CA GLY A 338 16.76 57.75 6.41
C GLY A 338 15.29 57.55 6.74
N GLY A 339 14.86 57.98 7.93
CA GLY A 339 13.42 58.18 8.18
C GLY A 339 12.92 57.94 9.59
N GLU A 340 13.57 58.47 10.63
CA GLU A 340 12.92 58.63 11.95
C GLU A 340 12.41 60.05 12.11
N ALA A 341 11.11 60.26 11.85
CA ALA A 341 10.29 61.30 12.48
C ALA A 341 8.81 61.04 12.15
N GLY A 342 8.03 60.47 13.08
CA GLY A 342 6.57 60.55 12.99
C GLY A 342 5.78 59.48 13.76
N ASN A 343 5.04 59.95 14.77
CA ASN A 343 3.82 59.37 15.35
C ASN A 343 3.92 58.23 16.37
N ILE A 344 4.11 58.64 17.63
CA ILE A 344 3.94 57.87 18.87
C ILE A 344 2.57 58.10 19.55
N VAL A 345 1.54 58.62 18.86
CA VAL A 345 0.29 59.06 19.53
C VAL A 345 -0.93 58.14 19.35
N ASP A 346 -0.95 57.14 18.45
CA ASP A 346 -2.23 56.47 18.10
C ASP A 346 -2.45 55.03 18.58
N LYS A 347 -1.58 54.44 19.43
CA LYS A 347 -1.74 53.02 19.84
C LYS A 347 -2.10 52.76 21.31
N PHE A 348 -2.56 53.77 22.05
CA PHE A 348 -2.97 53.63 23.45
C PHE A 348 -4.49 53.77 23.71
N ARG A 349 -5.34 53.44 22.73
CA ARG A 349 -6.81 53.69 22.83
C ARG A 349 -7.76 52.53 22.54
N GLN A 350 -7.32 51.27 22.57
CA GLN A 350 -8.23 50.12 22.37
C GLN A 350 -8.03 48.98 23.36
N LEU A 351 -7.97 49.29 24.65
CA LEU A 351 -8.22 48.32 25.72
C LEU A 351 -8.97 49.01 26.85
N THR A 352 -10.28 49.22 26.69
CA THR A 352 -11.25 49.40 27.79
C THR A 352 -12.66 49.50 27.21
N THR A 353 -13.62 48.88 27.90
CA THR A 353 -15.08 48.75 27.63
C THR A 353 -15.46 47.58 26.71
N GLY A 354 -16.38 46.67 27.04
CA GLY A 354 -17.48 46.74 27.99
C GLY A 354 -17.79 45.41 28.71
N ARG A 355 -18.21 45.61 29.96
CA ARG A 355 -18.81 44.67 30.91
C ARG A 355 -20.33 44.81 30.74
N GLY A 356 -21.08 43.71 30.81
CA GLY A 356 -22.55 43.73 30.79
C GLY A 356 -23.12 42.47 31.42
N ASP A 357 -23.54 42.59 32.67
CA ASP A 357 -24.27 41.61 33.49
C ASP A 357 -25.73 41.40 33.03
N GLY A 358 -26.32 40.29 33.47
CA GLY A 358 -27.78 40.07 33.54
C GLY A 358 -28.17 38.64 33.16
N SER A 359 -28.20 37.67 34.07
CA SER A 359 -29.20 37.39 35.13
C SER A 359 -30.17 36.25 34.77
N ALA A 360 -30.29 35.32 35.72
CA ALA A 360 -31.05 34.09 35.78
C ALA A 360 -32.53 34.12 35.34
N SER A 361 -33.03 32.96 34.89
CA SER A 361 -34.27 32.37 35.42
C SER A 361 -34.36 30.86 35.14
N SER A 362 -35.21 30.22 35.94
CA SER A 362 -35.28 28.81 36.32
C SER A 362 -36.53 28.10 35.78
N GLY A 363 -36.50 26.76 35.80
CA GLY A 363 -37.67 25.86 35.74
C GLY A 363 -37.79 25.14 34.40
N GLY A 364 -37.90 23.81 34.28
CA GLY A 364 -38.44 22.80 35.18
C GLY A 364 -39.65 22.15 34.49
N GLY A 365 -39.66 20.83 34.26
CA GLY A 365 -40.88 20.13 33.83
C GLY A 365 -40.69 18.85 33.03
N ASN A 366 -40.94 17.72 33.71
CA ASN A 366 -41.14 16.36 33.20
C ASN A 366 -42.37 16.18 32.29
N LYS A 367 -42.37 15.04 31.57
CA LYS A 367 -43.45 14.12 31.12
C LYS A 367 -43.23 13.78 29.64
N GLU A 368 -43.33 12.55 29.15
CA GLU A 368 -43.85 11.27 29.66
C GLU A 368 -43.14 10.14 28.89
#